data_AF-A0A158KWH6-F1
#
_entry.id   AF-A0A158KWH6-F1
#
_cell.length_a   1.000
_cell.length_b   1.000
_cell.length_c   1.000
_cell.angle_alpha   90.00
_cell.angle_beta   90.00
_cell.angle_gamma   90.00
#
_symmetry.space_group_name_H-M   'P 1'
#
loop_
_entity.id
_entity.type
_entity.pdbx_description
1 polymer ?
#
loop_
_entity_poly.entity_id
_entity_poly.type
_entity_poly.pdbx_seq_one_letter_code
_entity_poly.pdbx_strand_id
1 'polypeptide(L)'
;MGPLPPTLLRNRKTQSTPGLAARALQWIAQLYAIESRIREHTPDLKYAARQTEALPLLMRFRQWLEGNVIGLPTQAPLAKAFGYALRHWQALVRYTESGILLPDNNALERQIRPIATGRSLCTSF
;
A
#
# COMPACT_ATOMS: atom_id res chain seq x y z
N MET A 1 -6.73 53.95 -6.90
CA MET A 1 -5.62 53.00 -7.01
C MET A 1 -5.43 52.31 -5.66
N GLY A 2 -6.25 51.29 -5.35
CA GLY A 2 -6.11 50.52 -4.10
C GLY A 2 -5.22 49.29 -4.36
N PRO A 3 -4.30 48.92 -3.44
CA PRO A 3 -3.38 47.81 -3.68
C PRO A 3 -4.16 46.49 -3.81
N LEU A 4 -3.80 45.73 -4.84
CA LEU A 4 -4.31 44.39 -5.13
C LEU A 4 -4.12 43.45 -3.92
N PRO A 5 -5.09 42.56 -3.61
CA PRO A 5 -4.91 41.58 -2.56
C PRO A 5 -3.81 40.58 -2.95
N PRO A 6 -2.93 40.17 -2.01
CA PRO A 6 -1.91 39.18 -2.27
C PRO A 6 -2.56 37.87 -2.70
N THR A 7 -2.16 37.40 -3.88
CA THR A 7 -2.47 36.09 -4.42
C THR A 7 -2.22 35.04 -3.35
N LEU A 8 -3.28 34.34 -2.95
CA LEU A 8 -3.19 33.10 -2.19
C LEU A 8 -2.45 32.09 -3.07
N LEU A 9 -1.11 32.10 -3.02
CA LEU A 9 -0.29 30.94 -3.30
C LEU A 9 -0.84 29.86 -2.39
N ARG A 10 -1.72 29.04 -2.96
CA ARG A 10 -2.30 27.89 -2.31
C ARG A 10 -1.13 27.02 -1.93
N ASN A 11 -0.71 27.14 -0.67
CA ASN A 11 0.28 26.30 -0.04
C ASN A 11 -0.33 24.90 -0.05
N ARG A 12 -0.17 24.19 -1.17
CA ARG A 12 -0.33 22.76 -1.25
C ARG A 12 0.77 22.25 -0.34
N LYS A 13 0.47 22.17 0.96
CA LYS A 13 1.14 21.24 1.86
C LYS A 13 1.11 19.93 1.09
N THR A 14 2.22 19.58 0.48
CA THR A 14 2.49 18.26 -0.06
C THR A 14 2.09 17.34 1.08
N GLN A 15 0.97 16.64 0.93
CA GLN A 15 0.49 15.73 1.98
C GLN A 15 1.65 14.77 2.22
N SER A 16 2.31 14.93 3.37
CA SER A 16 3.60 14.32 3.61
C SER A 16 3.52 12.83 3.33
N THR A 17 4.32 12.40 2.35
CA THR A 17 4.62 11.03 1.91
C THR A 17 4.65 9.97 3.03
N PRO A 18 5.13 10.24 4.26
CA PRO A 18 5.06 9.29 5.38
C PRO A 18 3.64 8.84 5.76
N GLY A 19 2.61 9.68 5.67
CA GLY A 19 1.25 9.32 6.10
C GLY A 19 0.60 8.25 5.22
N LEU A 20 0.78 8.35 3.90
CA LEU A 20 0.28 7.37 2.95
C LEU A 20 1.09 6.07 3.00
N ALA A 21 2.41 6.16 3.11
CA ALA A 21 3.27 4.98 3.22
C ALA A 21 3.00 4.21 4.53
N ALA A 22 2.84 4.91 5.66
CA ALA A 22 2.44 4.30 6.92
C ALA A 22 1.07 3.61 6.83
N ARG A 23 0.10 4.24 6.15
CA ARG A 23 -1.22 3.63 5.93
C ARG A 23 -1.12 2.37 5.06
N ALA A 24 -0.29 2.37 4.02
CA ALA A 24 -0.04 1.17 3.21
C ALA A 24 0.59 0.03 4.04
N LEU A 25 1.52 0.34 4.95
CA LEU A 25 2.06 -0.65 5.89
C LEU A 25 0.99 -1.19 6.85
N GLN A 26 0.01 -0.38 7.26
CA GLN A 26 -1.09 -0.85 8.11
C GLN A 26 -1.99 -1.87 7.39
N TRP A 27 -2.21 -1.74 6.08
CA TRP A 27 -2.93 -2.76 5.30
C TRP A 27 -2.15 -4.07 5.26
N ILE A 28 -0.84 -3.99 5.00
CA ILE A 28 0.05 -5.16 4.96
C ILE A 28 0.11 -5.85 6.34
N ALA A 29 0.19 -5.07 7.43
CA ALA A 29 0.17 -5.59 8.78
C ALA A 29 -1.13 -6.35 9.10
N GLN A 30 -2.28 -5.83 8.67
CA GLN A 30 -3.56 -6.53 8.84
C GLN A 30 -3.61 -7.86 8.08
N LEU A 31 -3.06 -7.93 6.86
CA LEU A 31 -2.94 -9.18 6.12
C LEU A 31 -2.07 -10.20 6.89
N TYR A 32 -0.91 -9.76 7.40
CA TYR A 32 -0.05 -10.63 8.20
C TYR A 32 -0.69 -11.06 9.52
N ALA A 33 -1.54 -10.21 10.13
CA ALA A 33 -2.28 -10.60 11.33
C ALA A 33 -3.28 -11.73 11.05
N ILE A 34 -4.01 -11.66 9.93
CA ILE A 34 -4.90 -12.75 9.48
C ILE A 34 -4.09 -14.02 9.24
N GLU A 35 -2.99 -13.92 8.48
CA GLU A 35 -2.12 -15.05 8.15
C GLU A 35 -1.48 -15.69 9.39
N SER A 36 -1.06 -14.88 10.36
CA SER A 36 -0.53 -15.36 11.63
C SER A 36 -1.57 -16.15 12.42
N ARG A 37 -2.83 -15.68 12.44
CA ARG A 37 -3.92 -16.37 13.17
C ARG A 37 -4.28 -17.71 12.53
N ILE A 38 -4.25 -17.80 11.20
CA ILE A 38 -4.63 -19.02 10.47
C ILE A 38 -3.45 -19.96 10.22
N ARG A 39 -2.23 -19.60 10.62
CA ARG A 39 -0.98 -20.31 10.30
C ARG A 39 -1.01 -21.80 10.65
N GLU A 40 -1.55 -22.15 11.81
CA GLU A 40 -1.59 -23.52 12.33
C GLU A 40 -2.84 -24.31 11.91
N HIS A 41 -3.72 -23.70 11.11
CA HIS A 41 -4.95 -24.35 10.65
C HIS A 41 -4.72 -25.20 9.40
N THR A 42 -5.70 -26.05 9.09
CA THR A 42 -5.73 -26.84 7.86
C THR A 42 -5.82 -25.94 6.62
N PRO A 43 -5.36 -26.42 5.44
CA PRO A 43 -5.46 -25.67 4.19
C PRO A 43 -6.89 -25.20 3.89
N ASP A 44 -7.91 -26.00 4.19
CA ASP A 44 -9.32 -25.64 3.97
C ASP A 44 -9.77 -24.47 4.83
N LEU A 45 -9.40 -24.47 6.11
CA LEU A 45 -9.70 -23.37 7.03
C LEU A 45 -8.91 -22.10 6.67
N LYS A 46 -7.66 -22.25 6.23
CA LYS A 46 -6.87 -21.14 5.70
C LYS A 46 -7.54 -20.52 4.48
N TYR A 47 -7.99 -21.34 3.54
CA TYR A 47 -8.71 -20.88 2.36
C TYR A 47 -10.00 -20.15 2.74
N ALA A 48 -10.83 -20.75 3.60
CA ALA A 48 -12.08 -20.14 4.04
C ALA A 48 -11.84 -18.76 4.68
N ALA A 49 -10.89 -18.67 5.62
CA ALA A 49 -10.54 -17.40 6.27
C ALA A 49 -10.00 -16.36 5.28
N ARG A 50 -9.19 -16.79 4.29
CA ARG A 50 -8.69 -15.89 3.23
C ARG A 50 -9.83 -15.34 2.38
N GLN A 51 -10.83 -16.16 2.03
CA GLN A 51 -12.00 -15.71 1.27
C GLN A 51 -12.88 -14.74 2.08
N THR A 52 -13.06 -14.99 3.37
CA THR A 52 -13.96 -14.17 4.21
C THR A 52 -13.31 -12.90 4.74
N GLU A 53 -12.00 -12.87 4.96
CA GLU A 53 -11.31 -11.76 5.64
C GLU A 53 -10.22 -11.13 4.78
N ALA A 54 -9.32 -11.93 4.20
CA ALA A 54 -8.18 -11.39 3.45
C ALA A 54 -8.60 -10.79 2.11
N LEU A 55 -9.49 -11.46 1.36
CA LEU A 55 -9.96 -11.02 0.05
C LEU A 55 -10.71 -9.67 0.10
N PRO A 56 -11.71 -9.44 0.98
CA PRO A 56 -12.34 -8.13 1.08
C PRO A 56 -11.37 -7.05 1.54
N LEU A 57 -10.40 -7.38 2.40
CA LEU A 57 -9.36 -6.45 2.81
C LEU A 57 -8.43 -6.07 1.64
N LEU A 58 -8.02 -7.04 0.83
CA LEU A 58 -7.25 -6.84 -0.40
C LEU A 58 -8.02 -5.97 -1.40
N MET A 59 -9.31 -6.24 -1.63
CA MET A 59 -10.12 -5.41 -2.53
C MET A 59 -10.17 -3.94 -2.09
N ARG A 60 -10.40 -3.69 -0.79
CA ARG A 60 -10.39 -2.32 -0.24
C ARG A 60 -9.01 -1.68 -0.36
N PHE A 61 -7.95 -2.47 -0.13
CA PHE A 61 -6.58 -2.00 -0.30
C PHE A 61 -6.29 -1.62 -1.75
N ARG A 62 -6.72 -2.41 -2.73
CA ARG A 62 -6.57 -2.10 -4.15
C ARG A 62 -7.26 -0.79 -4.53
N GLN A 63 -8.53 -0.63 -4.17
CA GLN A 63 -9.28 0.59 -4.45
C GLN A 63 -8.60 1.81 -3.82
N TRP A 64 -8.10 1.66 -2.59
CA TRP A 64 -7.33 2.69 -1.93
C TRP A 64 -6.03 3.01 -2.70
N LEU A 65 -5.28 2.01 -3.17
CA LEU A 65 -4.08 2.22 -3.98
C LEU A 65 -4.42 2.96 -5.29
N GLU A 66 -5.42 2.49 -6.04
CA GLU A 66 -5.86 3.10 -7.31
C GLU A 66 -6.24 4.58 -7.12
N GLY A 67 -7.01 4.90 -6.06
CA GLY A 67 -7.40 6.28 -5.75
C GLY A 67 -6.23 7.18 -5.32
N ASN A 68 -5.22 6.62 -4.67
CA ASN A 68 -4.05 7.40 -4.23
C ASN A 68 -2.99 7.55 -5.33
N VAL A 69 -2.84 6.59 -6.26
CA VAL A 69 -1.87 6.69 -7.37
C VAL A 69 -2.18 7.89 -8.27
N ILE A 70 -3.47 8.14 -8.55
CA ILE A 70 -3.89 9.25 -9.43
C ILE A 70 -3.50 10.61 -8.84
N GLY A 71 -3.49 10.73 -7.51
CA GLY A 71 -3.14 11.97 -6.81
C GLY A 71 -1.63 12.18 -6.60
N LEU A 72 -0.79 11.18 -6.88
CA LEU A 72 0.65 11.24 -6.65
C LEU A 72 1.42 11.60 -7.94
N PRO A 73 2.53 12.35 -7.83
CA PRO A 73 3.42 12.58 -8.96
C PRO A 73 3.98 11.25 -9.48
N THR A 74 4.00 11.04 -10.79
CA THR A 74 4.48 9.79 -11.41
C THR A 74 5.91 9.41 -11.00
N GLN A 75 6.76 10.40 -10.71
CA GLN A 75 8.14 10.17 -10.28
C GLN A 75 8.29 9.92 -8.77
N ALA A 76 7.23 10.11 -7.98
CA ALA A 76 7.29 9.88 -6.54
C ALA A 76 7.57 8.40 -6.25
N PRO A 77 8.48 8.08 -5.31
CA PRO A 77 8.79 6.70 -4.96
C PRO A 77 7.53 5.91 -4.53
N LEU A 78 6.58 6.60 -3.88
CA LEU A 78 5.31 6.00 -3.47
C LEU A 78 4.39 5.67 -4.66
N ALA A 79 4.33 6.54 -5.67
CA ALA A 79 3.60 6.26 -6.90
C ALA A 79 4.18 5.05 -7.64
N LYS A 80 5.53 4.92 -7.65
CA LYS A 80 6.21 3.74 -8.20
C LYS A 80 5.87 2.46 -7.43
N ALA A 81 5.91 2.50 -6.09
CA ALA A 81 5.59 1.36 -5.24
C ALA A 81 4.13 0.92 -5.40
N PHE A 82 3.18 1.86 -5.41
CA PHE A 82 1.76 1.55 -5.63
C PHE A 82 1.50 1.07 -7.05
N GLY A 83 2.12 1.69 -8.05
CA GLY A 83 2.04 1.23 -9.44
C GLY A 83 2.60 -0.17 -9.63
N TYR A 84 3.69 -0.53 -8.91
CA TYR A 84 4.19 -1.89 -8.88
C TYR A 84 3.16 -2.84 -8.26
N ALA A 85 2.60 -2.50 -7.09
CA ALA A 85 1.56 -3.30 -6.44
C ALA A 85 0.37 -3.60 -7.35
N LEU A 86 -0.11 -2.58 -8.08
CA LEU A 86 -1.24 -2.71 -8.99
C LEU A 86 -0.90 -3.56 -10.23
N ARG A 87 0.31 -3.41 -10.80
CA ARG A 87 0.77 -4.27 -11.91
C ARG A 87 0.91 -5.73 -11.51
N HIS A 88 1.31 -6.00 -10.26
CA HIS A 88 1.49 -7.34 -9.73
C HIS A 88 0.28 -7.83 -8.92
N TRP A 89 -0.88 -7.17 -9.05
CA TRP A 89 -2.06 -7.45 -8.22
C TRP A 89 -2.50 -8.90 -8.25
N GLN A 90 -2.55 -9.52 -9.44
CA GLN A 90 -2.92 -10.93 -9.58
C GLN A 90 -1.97 -11.85 -8.81
N ALA A 91 -0.66 -11.56 -8.82
CA ALA A 91 0.31 -12.33 -8.06
C ALA A 91 0.13 -12.14 -6.55
N LEU A 92 -0.17 -10.91 -6.11
CA LEU A 92 -0.40 -10.58 -4.69
C LEU A 92 -1.64 -11.27 -4.12
N VAL A 93 -2.70 -11.47 -4.91
CA VAL A 93 -3.93 -12.12 -4.43
C VAL A 93 -3.94 -13.63 -4.66
N ARG A 94 -3.02 -14.17 -5.47
CA ARG A 94 -2.97 -15.59 -5.82
C ARG A 94 -2.91 -16.52 -4.61
N TYR A 95 -2.22 -16.12 -3.54
CA TYR A 95 -2.15 -16.95 -2.33
C TYR A 95 -3.53 -17.14 -1.65
N THR A 96 -4.50 -16.27 -1.94
CA THR A 96 -5.88 -16.41 -1.43
C THR A 96 -6.68 -17.48 -2.16
N GLU A 97 -6.23 -17.93 -3.33
CA GLU A 97 -6.89 -18.95 -4.14
C GLU A 97 -6.64 -20.38 -3.60
N SER A 98 -5.65 -20.57 -2.73
CA SER A 98 -5.36 -21.89 -2.14
C SER A 98 -4.71 -21.79 -0.77
N GLY A 99 -5.16 -22.61 0.18
CA GLY A 99 -4.65 -22.64 1.56
C GLY A 99 -3.22 -23.17 1.74
N ILE A 100 -2.63 -23.75 0.69
CA ILE A 100 -1.23 -24.23 0.70
C ILE A 100 -0.24 -23.12 0.31
N LEU A 101 -0.73 -22.06 -0.34
CA LEU A 101 0.12 -20.98 -0.84
C LEU A 101 0.49 -20.01 0.29
N LEU A 102 1.70 -19.48 0.21
CA LEU A 102 2.23 -18.47 1.12
C LEU A 102 2.01 -17.06 0.54
N PRO A 103 1.77 -16.04 1.39
CA PRO A 103 1.67 -14.65 0.94
C PRO A 103 3.01 -14.11 0.43
N ASP A 104 3.05 -13.59 -0.80
CA ASP A 104 4.25 -12.96 -1.40
C ASP A 104 4.23 -11.42 -1.28
N ASN A 105 3.92 -10.90 -0.09
CA ASN A 105 3.84 -9.45 0.14
C ASN A 105 5.21 -8.80 0.42
N ASN A 106 6.29 -9.60 0.51
CA ASN A 106 7.64 -9.13 0.84
C ASN A 106 8.18 -8.11 -0.16
N ALA A 107 7.95 -8.30 -1.46
CA ALA A 107 8.43 -7.38 -2.49
C ALA A 107 7.73 -6.01 -2.40
N LEU A 108 6.44 -6.00 -2.06
CA LEU A 108 5.66 -4.80 -1.83
C LEU A 108 6.11 -4.08 -0.56
N GLU A 109 6.30 -4.82 0.54
CA GLU A 109 6.77 -4.25 1.79
C GLU A 109 8.13 -3.58 1.63
N ARG A 110 9.07 -4.23 0.95
CA ARG A 110 10.41 -3.68 0.66
C ARG A 110 10.37 -2.35 -0.09
N GLN A 111 9.35 -2.13 -0.93
CA GLN A 111 9.19 -0.88 -1.67
C GLN A 111 8.55 0.23 -0.82
N ILE A 112 7.62 -0.12 0.09
CA ILE A 112 6.91 0.86 0.91
C ILE A 112 7.70 1.24 2.17
N ARG A 113 8.37 0.28 2.81
CA ARG A 113 9.12 0.44 4.07
C ARG A 113 10.13 1.62 4.05
N PRO A 114 10.99 1.80 3.02
CA PRO A 114 11.91 2.95 3.00
C PRO A 114 11.19 4.30 2.93
N ILE A 115 10.00 4.34 2.30
CA ILE A 115 9.20 5.56 2.14
C ILE A 115 8.49 5.93 3.45
N ALA A 116 8.01 4.92 4.19
CA ALA A 116 7.34 5.11 5.47
C ALA A 116 8.29 5.56 6.58
N THR A 117 9.52 5.04 6.60
CA THR A 117 10.52 5.35 7.64
C THR A 117 11.19 6.72 7.42
N GLY A 118 10.90 7.44 6.32
CA GLY A 118 11.38 8.81 6.11
C GLY A 118 12.90 8.94 5.99
N ARG A 119 13.63 7.83 5.83
CA ARG A 119 15.03 7.88 5.39
C ARG A 119 14.98 8.23 3.92
N SER A 120 15.02 9.53 3.61
CA SER A 120 15.27 10.02 2.27
C SER A 120 16.32 9.12 1.64
N LEU A 121 16.00 8.51 0.50
CA LEU A 121 17.02 8.28 -0.52
C LEU A 121 17.47 9.67 -0.96
N CYS A 122 18.24 10.33 -0.09
CA CYS A 122 19.10 11.43 -0.46
C CYS A 122 20.23 10.75 -1.23
N THR A 123 19.93 10.30 -2.45
CA THR A 123 20.96 10.09 -3.45
C THR A 123 21.30 11.51 -3.87
N SER A 124 22.23 12.10 -3.12
CA SER A 124 22.90 13.33 -3.49
C SER A 124 23.77 13.05 -4.72
N PHE A 125 23.80 14.04 -5.63
CA PHE A 125 24.56 14.19 -6.87
C PHE A 125 23.89 13.69 -8.15
#